data_AF-A0A6V7IGV5-F1
#
_entry.id   AF-A0A6V7IGV5-F1
#
_cell.length_a   1.000
_cell.length_b   1.000
_cell.length_c   1.000
_cell.angle_alpha   90.00
_cell.angle_beta   90.00
_cell.angle_gamma   90.00
#
_symmetry.space_group_name_H-M   'P 1'
#
loop_
_entity.id
_entity.type
_entity.pdbx_description
1 polymer ?
#
loop_
_entity_poly.entity_id
_entity_poly.type
_entity_poly.pdbx_seq_one_letter_code
_entity_poly.pdbx_strand_id
1 'polypeptide(L)'
;GSKYWRYIGKRMDGDYPKDISEGFTGIPDNIDAATVWTGNGKIYFYKGTKFWRFDPSQRPPVKSTYPKLISNWEGLPNNLDAALTYHGYTYFFKDKAYYRFNDRTFS
;
A
#
# COMPACT_ATOMS: atom_id res chain seq x y z
N GLY A 1 8.33 -6.43 8.94
CA GLY A 1 7.92 -6.87 10.29
C GLY A 1 6.41 -6.96 10.39
N SER A 2 5.88 -7.30 11.57
CA SER A 2 4.44 -7.42 11.85
C SER A 2 3.83 -6.19 12.53
N LYS A 3 4.63 -5.15 12.76
CA LYS A 3 4.24 -3.95 13.51
C LYS A 3 4.23 -2.70 12.63
N TYR A 4 3.41 -1.73 13.01
CA TYR A 4 3.41 -0.38 12.44
C TYR A 4 3.51 0.68 13.54
N TRP A 5 4.15 1.80 13.20
CA TRP A 5 4.29 2.96 14.06
C TRP A 5 3.45 4.09 13.47
N ARG A 6 2.79 4.86 14.35
CA ARG A 6 2.08 6.07 13.99
C ARG A 6 2.78 7.26 14.60
N TYR A 7 2.89 8.34 13.83
CA TYR A 7 3.51 9.59 14.26
C TYR A 7 2.54 10.75 14.04
N ILE A 8 2.54 11.71 14.97
CA ILE A 8 1.91 13.02 14.84
C ILE A 8 3.03 14.06 14.75
N GLY A 9 3.23 14.62 13.56
CA GLY A 9 4.41 15.43 13.26
C GLY A 9 5.69 14.60 13.45
N LYS A 10 6.54 15.00 14.40
CA LYS A 10 7.81 14.32 14.72
C LYS A 10 7.73 13.41 15.96
N ARG A 11 6.57 13.30 16.61
CA ARG A 11 6.41 12.51 17.85
C ARG A 11 5.69 11.21 17.55
N MET A 12 6.19 10.11 18.11
CA MET A 12 5.46 8.84 18.11
C MET A 12 4.17 9.04 18.88
N ASP A 13 3.08 8.52 18.32
CA ASP A 13 1.76 8.68 18.92
C ASP A 13 1.53 7.63 20.01
N GLY A 14 1.12 8.06 21.21
CA GLY A 14 0.67 7.20 22.29
C GLY A 14 1.47 5.92 22.55
N ASP A 15 0.76 4.78 22.49
CA ASP A 15 1.21 3.43 22.82
C ASP A 15 1.74 2.65 21.60
N TYR A 16 2.02 3.32 20.48
CA TYR A 16 2.60 2.67 19.30
C TYR A 16 4.02 2.15 19.59
N PRO A 17 4.48 1.08 18.92
CA PRO A 17 3.87 0.40 17.77
C PRO A 17 2.74 -0.57 18.10
N LYS A 18 1.87 -0.81 17.11
CA LYS A 18 0.80 -1.83 17.16
C LYS A 18 1.00 -2.88 16.08
N ASP A 19 0.34 -4.03 16.23
CA ASP A 19 0.39 -5.07 15.22
C ASP A 19 -0.42 -4.66 13.98
N ILE A 20 0.06 -5.03 12.79
CA ILE A 20 -0.60 -4.72 11.52
C ILE A 20 -2.00 -5.33 11.49
N SER A 21 -2.18 -6.53 12.07
CA SER A 21 -3.48 -7.21 12.16
C SER A 21 -4.54 -6.42 12.92
N GLU A 22 -4.14 -5.60 13.91
CA GLU A 22 -5.04 -4.76 14.70
C GLU A 22 -5.49 -3.50 13.94
N GLY A 23 -4.55 -2.80 13.29
CA GLY A 23 -4.83 -1.54 12.59
C GLY A 23 -5.31 -1.71 11.16
N PHE A 24 -4.89 -2.80 10.51
CA PHE A 24 -5.07 -3.07 9.09
C PHE A 24 -5.55 -4.52 8.88
N THR A 25 -6.66 -4.89 9.51
CA THR A 25 -7.22 -6.25 9.42
C THR A 25 -7.36 -6.71 7.96
N GLY A 26 -6.83 -7.90 7.67
CA GLY A 26 -6.81 -8.48 6.31
C GLY A 26 -5.55 -8.15 5.50
N ILE A 27 -4.65 -7.32 6.02
CA ILE A 27 -3.34 -7.04 5.43
C ILE A 27 -2.28 -7.94 6.08
N PRO A 28 -1.38 -8.57 5.30
CA PRO A 28 -0.36 -9.46 5.84
C PRO A 28 0.82 -8.69 6.45
N ASP A 29 1.63 -9.40 7.23
CA ASP A 29 2.90 -8.88 7.74
C ASP A 29 3.99 -8.78 6.67
N ASN A 30 5.06 -8.07 6.99
CA ASN A 30 6.25 -7.89 6.14
C ASN A 30 5.86 -7.35 4.76
N ILE A 31 5.13 -6.23 4.77
CA ILE A 31 4.77 -5.47 3.57
C ILE A 31 6.03 -4.88 2.94
N ASP A 32 6.05 -4.89 1.61
CA ASP A 32 7.17 -4.38 0.82
C ASP A 32 6.99 -2.88 0.53
N ALA A 33 5.77 -2.48 0.13
CA ALA A 33 5.43 -1.09 -0.14
C ALA A 33 3.96 -0.78 0.16
N ALA A 34 3.63 0.49 0.35
CA ALA A 34 2.25 0.94 0.48
C ALA A 34 2.05 2.34 -0.12
N THR A 35 0.86 2.63 -0.63
CA THR A 35 0.48 3.98 -1.07
C THR A 35 -0.99 4.28 -0.81
N VAL A 36 -1.33 5.57 -0.73
CA VAL A 36 -2.72 6.04 -0.82
C VAL A 36 -2.96 6.45 -2.26
N TRP A 37 -3.69 5.62 -3.00
CA TRP A 37 -3.87 5.84 -4.44
C TRP A 37 -4.89 6.94 -4.71
N THR A 38 -4.51 7.97 -5.48
CA THR A 38 -5.35 9.16 -5.63
C THR A 38 -6.60 8.92 -6.49
N GLY A 39 -6.63 7.86 -7.30
CA GLY A 39 -7.78 7.53 -8.14
C GLY A 39 -9.06 7.17 -7.36
N ASN A 40 -8.92 6.66 -6.13
CA ASN A 40 -10.09 6.35 -5.27
C ASN A 40 -9.89 6.59 -3.77
N GLY A 41 -8.74 7.15 -3.36
CA GLY A 41 -8.41 7.48 -1.97
C GLY A 41 -8.23 6.26 -1.05
N LYS A 42 -8.09 5.04 -1.60
CA LYS A 42 -7.89 3.82 -0.80
C LYS A 42 -6.40 3.55 -0.59
N ILE A 43 -6.10 2.78 0.46
CA ILE A 43 -4.73 2.39 0.77
C ILE A 43 -4.43 1.08 0.04
N TYR A 44 -3.32 1.04 -0.68
CA TYR A 44 -2.86 -0.14 -1.39
C TYR A 44 -1.58 -0.64 -0.72
N PHE A 45 -1.57 -1.93 -0.36
CA PHE A 45 -0.42 -2.61 0.23
C PHE A 45 0.13 -3.62 -0.75
N TYR A 46 1.45 -3.69 -0.91
CA TYR A 46 2.15 -4.54 -1.88
C TYR A 46 3.07 -5.50 -1.15
N LYS A 47 3.05 -6.77 -1.54
CA LYS A 47 3.92 -7.82 -0.99
C LYS A 47 4.15 -8.92 -2.01
N GLY A 48 5.40 -9.19 -2.32
CA GLY A 48 5.81 -10.21 -3.27
C GLY A 48 5.22 -9.93 -4.64
N THR A 49 4.37 -10.84 -5.10
CA THR A 49 3.66 -10.75 -6.39
C THR A 49 2.22 -10.21 -6.26
N LYS A 50 1.83 -9.76 -5.07
CA LYS A 50 0.43 -9.48 -4.70
C LYS A 50 0.25 -8.08 -4.16
N PHE A 51 -0.97 -7.57 -4.29
CA PHE A 51 -1.41 -6.37 -3.62
C PHE A 51 -2.82 -6.50 -3.02
N TRP A 52 -3.08 -5.70 -1.99
CA TRP A 52 -4.35 -5.60 -1.28
C TRP A 52 -4.84 -4.17 -1.39
N ARG A 53 -6.16 -3.99 -1.52
CA ARG A 53 -6.80 -2.68 -1.36
C ARG A 53 -7.54 -2.66 -0.03
N PHE A 54 -7.14 -1.73 0.82
CA PHE A 54 -7.69 -1.49 2.15
C PHE A 54 -8.55 -0.22 2.13
N ASP A 55 -9.79 -0.36 2.58
CA ASP A 55 -10.74 0.74 2.73
C ASP A 55 -11.17 0.87 4.20
N PRO A 56 -10.68 1.88 4.94
CA PRO A 56 -10.99 2.02 6.36
C PRO A 56 -12.48 2.25 6.66
N SER A 57 -13.26 2.68 5.66
CA SER A 57 -14.72 2.90 5.81
C SER A 57 -15.56 1.63 5.65
N GLN A 58 -14.96 0.50 5.26
CA GLN A 58 -15.68 -0.75 5.00
C GLN A 58 -15.47 -1.77 6.12
N ARG A 59 -16.42 -2.70 6.25
CA ARG A 59 -16.37 -3.86 7.17
C ARG A 59 -16.84 -5.11 6.41
N PRO A 60 -15.94 -6.02 5.99
CA PRO A 60 -14.49 -6.00 6.19
C PRO A 60 -13.78 -4.90 5.37
N PRO A 61 -12.64 -4.36 5.86
CA PRO A 61 -11.92 -3.29 5.16
C PRO A 61 -11.17 -3.78 3.91
N VAL A 62 -10.93 -5.09 3.80
CA VAL A 62 -10.39 -5.75 2.60
C VAL A 62 -11.47 -6.64 2.02
N LYS A 63 -11.77 -6.50 0.72
CA LYS A 63 -12.74 -7.36 0.04
C LYS A 63 -12.16 -8.75 -0.22
N SER A 64 -13.01 -9.78 -0.23
CA SER A 64 -12.63 -11.18 -0.51
C SER A 64 -12.00 -11.42 -1.89
N THR A 65 -12.16 -10.47 -2.82
CA THR A 65 -11.51 -10.48 -4.14
C THR A 65 -10.04 -10.08 -4.11
N TYR A 66 -9.49 -9.79 -2.93
CA TYR A 66 -8.06 -9.53 -2.70
C TYR A 66 -7.41 -10.67 -1.91
N PRO A 67 -6.10 -10.89 -2.06
CA PRO A 67 -5.16 -10.12 -2.88
C PRO A 67 -5.35 -10.32 -4.39
N LYS A 68 -4.88 -9.34 -5.17
CA LYS A 68 -4.73 -9.43 -6.62
C LYS A 68 -3.25 -9.46 -7.00
N LEU A 69 -2.93 -9.91 -8.21
CA LEU A 69 -1.56 -9.90 -8.72
C LEU A 69 -1.11 -8.48 -9.04
N ILE A 70 0.16 -8.17 -8.74
CA ILE A 70 0.78 -6.88 -9.09
C ILE A 70 0.74 -6.64 -10.61
N SER A 71 0.73 -7.69 -11.45
CA SER A 71 0.61 -7.58 -12.90
C SER A 71 -0.66 -6.88 -13.41
N ASN A 72 -1.66 -6.65 -12.55
CA ASN A 72 -2.78 -5.76 -12.88
C ASN A 72 -2.34 -4.29 -13.02
N TRP A 73 -1.17 -3.94 -12.48
CA TRP A 73 -0.42 -2.73 -12.79
C TRP A 73 0.53 -3.08 -13.93
N GLU A 74 0.12 -2.75 -15.15
CA GLU A 74 0.84 -3.16 -16.35
C GLU A 74 2.31 -2.71 -16.32
N GLY A 75 3.24 -3.64 -16.56
CA GLY A 75 4.67 -3.39 -16.58
C GLY A 75 5.36 -3.27 -15.21
N LEU A 76 4.61 -3.35 -14.10
CA LEU A 76 5.18 -3.23 -12.76
C LEU A 76 5.86 -4.53 -12.30
N PRO A 77 7.11 -4.50 -11.80
CA PRO A 77 7.77 -5.70 -11.30
C PRO A 77 7.23 -6.13 -9.93
N ASN A 78 7.49 -7.38 -9.56
CA ASN A 78 7.20 -7.91 -8.23
C ASN A 78 8.25 -7.43 -7.20
N ASN A 79 7.99 -7.68 -5.92
CA ASN A 79 8.92 -7.46 -4.81
C ASN A 79 9.44 -6.01 -4.77
N LEU A 80 8.52 -5.06 -4.80
CA LEU A 80 8.81 -3.62 -4.83
C LEU A 80 9.64 -3.21 -3.61
N ASP A 81 10.47 -2.18 -3.74
CA ASP A 81 11.26 -1.69 -2.60
C ASP A 81 10.57 -0.53 -1.87
N ALA A 82 9.78 0.26 -2.61
CA ALA A 82 8.97 1.35 -2.06
C ALA A 82 7.86 1.76 -3.03
N ALA A 83 6.88 2.52 -2.53
CA ALA A 83 5.89 3.21 -3.32
C ALA A 83 5.59 4.60 -2.72
N LEU A 84 5.25 5.55 -3.57
CA LEU A 84 4.88 6.92 -3.18
C LEU A 84 3.87 7.47 -4.19
N THR A 85 2.81 8.12 -3.70
CA THR A 85 1.94 8.93 -4.54
C THR A 85 2.21 10.42 -4.33
N TYR A 86 2.39 11.16 -5.42
CA TYR A 86 2.72 12.58 -5.42
C TYR A 86 2.06 13.28 -6.62
N HIS A 87 1.25 14.32 -6.33
CA HIS A 87 0.60 15.17 -7.34
C HIS A 87 -0.19 14.41 -8.43
N GLY A 88 -0.91 13.35 -8.05
CA GLY A 88 -1.72 12.55 -8.99
C GLY A 88 -0.94 11.51 -9.79
N TYR A 89 0.30 11.25 -9.40
CA TYR A 89 1.10 10.16 -9.96
C TYR A 89 1.51 9.21 -8.85
N THR A 90 1.51 7.91 -9.16
CA THR A 90 2.06 6.88 -8.28
C THR A 90 3.40 6.40 -8.83
N TYR A 91 4.40 6.40 -7.97
CA TYR A 91 5.76 5.99 -8.23
C TYR A 91 6.03 4.70 -7.46
N PHE A 92 6.49 3.68 -8.15
CA PHE A 92 6.96 2.43 -7.56
C PHE A 92 8.45 2.30 -7.80
N PHE A 93 9.19 1.85 -6.80
CA PHE A 93 10.63 1.76 -6.84
C PHE A 93 11.06 0.30 -6.83
N LYS A 94 11.99 -0.05 -7.71
CA LYS A 94 12.62 -1.36 -7.75
C LYS A 94 14.07 -1.24 -8.20
N ASP A 95 14.98 -1.74 -7.38
CA ASP A 95 16.43 -1.67 -7.56
C ASP A 95 16.89 -0.24 -7.87
N LYS A 96 17.36 0.01 -9.11
CA LYS A 96 17.84 1.32 -9.57
C LYS A 96 16.82 2.07 -10.43
N ALA A 97 15.60 1.56 -10.54
CA ALA A 97 14.56 2.08 -11.40
C ALA A 97 13.33 2.52 -10.62
N TYR A 98 12.53 3.39 -11.24
CA TYR A 98 11.18 3.70 -10.81
C TYR A 98 10.19 3.56 -11.97
N TYR A 99 8.96 3.23 -11.63
CA TYR A 99 7.83 3.07 -12.55
C TYR A 99 6.78 4.10 -12.15
N ARG A 100 6.38 4.95 -13.09
CA ARG A 100 5.45 6.05 -12.83
C ARG A 100 4.14 5.82 -13.55
N PHE A 101 3.04 5.87 -12.81
CA PHE A 101 1.67 5.79 -13.30
C PHE A 101 0.97 7.13 -13.11
N ASN A 102 0.18 7.54 -14.11
CA ASN A 102 -0.70 8.70 -14.00
C ASN A 102 -2.05 8.22 -13.47
N ASP A 103 -2.37 8.55 -12.23
CA ASP A 103 -3.58 8.06 -11.55
C ASP A 103 -4.87 8.56 -12.21
N ARG A 104 -4.82 9.66 -12.99
CA ARG A 104 -5.99 10.25 -13.66
C ARG A 104 -6.39 9.51 -14.94
N THR A 105 -5.44 8.86 -15.59
CA THR A 105 -5.65 8.13 -16.85
C THR A 105 -5.58 6.63 -16.67
N PHE A 106 -5.33 6.16 -15.45
CA PHE A 106 -5.29 4.76 -15.11
C PHE A 106 -6.74 4.26 -14.98
N SER A 107 -7.29 3.77 -16.09
CA SER A 107 -8.60 3.12 -16.18
C SER A 107 -8.51 1.62 -15.90
#